data_AF-A0A4Q3SK99-F1
#
_entry.id   AF-A0A4Q3SK99-F1
#
_cell.length_a   1.000
_cell.length_b   1.000
_cell.length_c   1.000
_cell.angle_alpha   90.00
_cell.angle_beta   90.00
_cell.angle_gamma   90.00
#
_symmetry.space_group_name_H-M   'P 1'
#
loop_
_entity.id
_entity.type
_entity.pdbx_description
1 polymer ?
#
loop_
_entity_poly.entity_id
_entity_poly.type
_entity_poly.pdbx_seq_one_letter_code
_entity_poly.pdbx_strand_id
1 'polypeptide(L)' 'DLRIVGLFAPLEVLERRERERGDRELGLARWQFERVHRDVIYDLEIDATATTPAATAQKICEAFGL' A
#
# COMPACT_ATOMS: atom_id res chain seq x y z
N ASP A 1 12.24 -9.23 -15.79
CA ASP A 1 10.78 -9.33 -15.85
C ASP A 1 10.19 -8.21 -15.00
N LEU A 2 9.10 -7.57 -15.43
CA LEU A 2 8.43 -6.53 -14.65
C LEU A 2 7.48 -7.20 -13.63
N ARG A 3 7.46 -6.70 -12.39
CA ARG A 3 6.50 -7.13 -11.37
C ARG A 3 5.72 -5.93 -10.84
N ILE A 4 4.40 -6.03 -10.79
CA ILE A 4 3.49 -5.01 -10.27
C ILE A 4 2.94 -5.49 -8.93
N VAL A 5 3.18 -4.74 -7.86
CA VAL A 5 2.76 -5.10 -6.50
C VAL A 5 1.72 -4.10 -5.97
N GLY A 6 0.58 -4.62 -5.53
CA GLY A 6 -0.50 -3.86 -4.91
C GLY A 6 -0.34 -3.85 -3.40
N LEU A 7 -0.36 -2.67 -2.78
CA LEU A 7 -0.37 -2.50 -1.32
C LEU A 7 -1.71 -1.95 -0.88
N PHE A 8 -2.39 -2.70 -0.02
CA PHE A 8 -3.73 -2.37 0.47
C PHE A 8 -3.72 -2.17 1.98
N ALA A 9 -4.57 -1.28 2.46
CA ALA A 9 -4.96 -1.18 3.87
C ALA A 9 -6.34 -0.51 3.95
N PRO A 10 -7.12 -0.74 5.01
CA PRO A 10 -8.39 -0.07 5.23
C PRO A 10 -8.24 1.46 5.21
N LEU A 11 -9.24 2.15 4.68
CA LEU A 11 -9.22 3.62 4.52
C LEU A 11 -8.96 4.33 5.85
N GLU A 12 -9.55 3.86 6.94
CA GLU A 12 -9.35 4.43 8.27
C GLU A 12 -7.89 4.36 8.74
N VAL A 13 -7.16 3.32 8.35
CA VAL A 13 -5.73 3.16 8.67
C VAL A 13 -4.89 4.11 7.82
N LEU A 14 -5.23 4.27 6.53
CA LEU A 14 -4.56 5.20 5.63
C LEU A 14 -4.75 6.65 6.08
N GLU A 15 -5.97 7.05 6.43
CA GLU A 15 -6.26 8.40 6.93
C GLU A 15 -5.60 8.67 8.28
N ARG A 16 -5.52 7.67 9.17
CA ARG A 16 -4.77 7.81 10.42
C ARG A 16 -3.29 8.07 10.15
N ARG A 17 -2.66 7.27 9.28
CA ARG A 17 -1.24 7.44 8.91
C ARG A 17 -0.97 8.77 8.21
N GLU A 18 -1.89 9.24 7.39
CA GLU A 18 -1.81 10.56 6.74
C GLU A 18 -1.78 11.68 7.79
N ARG A 19 -2.69 11.64 8.77
CA ARG A 19 -2.70 12.60 9.89
C ARG A 19 -1.42 12.54 10.71
N GLU A 20 -0.91 11.35 10.99
CA GLU A 20 0.31 11.15 11.80
C GLU A 20 1.58 11.67 11.12
N ARG A 21 1.64 11.66 9.77
CA ARG A 21 2.81 12.17 9.05
C ARG A 21 3.00 13.68 9.20
N GLY A 22 1.90 14.44 9.26
CA GLY A 22 1.92 15.89 9.49
C GLY A 22 2.53 16.74 8.35
N ASP A 23 3.02 16.13 7.27
CA ASP A 23 3.67 16.79 6.13
C ASP A 23 2.82 16.80 4.85
N ARG A 24 1.56 16.33 4.92
CA ARG A 24 0.65 16.18 3.77
C ARG A 24 -0.69 16.88 4.00
N GLU A 25 -1.29 17.33 2.91
CA GLU A 25 -2.69 17.75 2.90
C GLU A 25 -3.59 16.58 3.29
N LEU A 26 -4.51 16.83 4.23
CA LEU A 26 -5.47 15.83 4.67
C LEU A 26 -6.52 15.56 3.59
N GLY A 27 -6.91 14.30 3.45
CA GLY A 27 -7.92 13.85 2.48
C GLY A 27 -7.34 13.23 1.21
N LEU A 28 -6.02 13.24 1.03
CA LEU A 28 -5.37 12.62 -0.12
C LEU A 28 -5.55 11.09 -0.10
N ALA A 29 -5.41 10.46 1.07
CA ALA A 29 -5.64 9.03 1.26
C ALA A 29 -7.03 8.60 0.77
N ARG A 30 -8.07 9.34 1.16
CA ARG A 30 -9.45 9.11 0.72
C ARG A 30 -9.63 9.34 -0.77
N TRP A 31 -9.05 10.40 -1.30
CA TRP A 31 -9.12 10.70 -2.73
C TRP A 31 -8.47 9.57 -3.56
N GLN A 32 -7.34 9.02 -3.11
CA GLN A 32 -6.61 7.97 -3.82
C GLN A 32 -7.26 6.58 -3.71
N PHE A 33 -7.91 6.28 -2.58
CA PHE A 33 -8.35 4.93 -2.20
C PHE A 33 -9.09 4.15 -3.31
N GLU A 34 -10.08 4.77 -3.96
CA GLU A 34 -10.89 4.11 -5.02
C GLU A 34 -10.34 4.29 -6.44
N ARG A 35 -9.18 4.96 -6.57
CA ARG A 35 -8.61 5.38 -7.86
C ARG A 35 -7.36 4.62 -8.21
N VAL A 36 -6.43 4.47 -7.27
CA VAL A 36 -5.07 3.98 -7.56
C VAL A 36 -4.99 2.50 -7.90
N HIS A 37 -5.99 1.72 -7.48
CA HIS A 37 -6.09 0.28 -7.77
C HIS A 37 -7.08 -0.04 -8.89
N ARG A 38 -7.76 0.97 -9.43
CA ARG A 38 -8.80 0.77 -10.45
C ARG A 38 -8.17 0.22 -11.73
N ASP A 39 -8.72 -0.88 -12.23
CA ASP A 39 -8.32 -1.54 -13.46
C ASP A 39 -6.84 -1.98 -13.49
N VAL A 40 -6.21 -2.17 -12.32
CA VAL A 40 -4.83 -2.67 -12.20
C VAL A 40 -4.84 -4.17 -11.89
N ILE A 41 -4.02 -4.92 -12.63
CA ILE A 41 -3.74 -6.33 -12.34
C ILE A 41 -2.38 -6.40 -11.65
N TYR A 42 -2.35 -7.02 -10.47
CA TYR A 42 -1.14 -7.18 -9.67
C TYR A 42 -0.60 -8.61 -9.78
N ASP A 43 0.73 -8.74 -9.82
CA ASP A 43 1.41 -10.02 -9.66
C ASP A 43 1.38 -10.49 -8.19
N LEU A 44 1.28 -9.53 -7.26
CA LEU A 44 1.22 -9.75 -5.82
C LEU A 44 0.42 -8.65 -5.14
N GLU A 45 -0.54 -9.05 -4.30
CA GLU A 45 -1.28 -8.13 -3.43
C GLU A 45 -0.88 -8.36 -1.97
N ILE A 46 -0.57 -7.29 -1.25
CA ILE A 46 -0.16 -7.35 0.16
C ILE A 46 -1.06 -6.43 0.99
N ASP A 47 -1.63 -7.00 2.05
CA ASP A 47 -2.20 -6.23 3.15
C ASP A 47 -1.08 -5.62 4.02
N ALA A 48 -1.01 -4.30 4.01
CA ALA A 48 -0.07 -3.45 4.73
C ALA A 48 -0.69 -2.75 5.96
N THR A 49 -1.83 -3.25 6.47
CA THR A 49 -2.53 -2.71 7.64
C THR A 49 -1.66 -2.69 8.89
N ALA A 50 -0.97 -3.82 9.15
CA ALA A 50 -0.21 -4.04 10.38
C ALA A 50 1.25 -4.47 10.14
N THR A 51 1.74 -4.39 8.90
CA THR A 51 3.14 -4.70 8.58
C THR A 51 4.03 -3.47 8.69
N THR A 52 5.27 -3.70 9.08
CA THR A 52 6.33 -2.69 8.92
C THR A 52 6.76 -2.63 7.45
N PRO A 53 7.40 -1.52 7.02
CA PRO A 53 7.98 -1.44 5.68
C PRO A 53 8.97 -2.58 5.39
N ALA A 54 9.82 -2.94 6.36
CA ALA A 54 10.79 -4.03 6.22
C ALA A 54 10.12 -5.40 6.04
N ALA A 55 9.10 -5.71 6.84
CA ALA A 55 8.34 -6.96 6.69
C ALA A 55 7.60 -7.03 5.35
N THR A 56 7.12 -5.87 4.86
CA THR A 56 6.48 -5.78 3.54
C THR A 56 7.48 -6.04 2.42
N ALA A 57 8.68 -5.44 2.49
CA ALA A 57 9.74 -5.68 1.53
C ALA A 57 10.18 -7.15 1.52
N GLN A 58 10.30 -7.77 2.70
CA GLN A 58 10.63 -9.19 2.81
C GLN A 58 9.60 -10.07 2.10
N LYS A 59 8.29 -9.80 2.27
CA LYS A 59 7.24 -10.55 1.55
C LYS A 59 7.38 -10.44 0.02
N ILE A 60 7.81 -9.29 -0.48
CA ILE A 60 8.03 -9.07 -1.92
C ILE A 60 9.22 -9.91 -2.41
N CYS A 61 10.34 -9.94 -1.67
CA CYS A 61 11.47 -10.82 -1.98
C CYS A 61 11.06 -12.30 -1.91
N GLU A 62 10.32 -12.64 -0.84
CA GLU A 62 9.52 -13.85 -0.60
C GLU A 62 8.89 -14.41 -1.89
N ALA A 63 7.99 -13.60 -2.44
CA ALA A 63 7.13 -13.97 -3.56
C ALA A 63 7.87 -14.09 -4.90
N PHE A 64 8.97 -13.36 -5.08
CA PHE A 64 9.66 -13.28 -6.38
C PHE A 64 11.05 -13.92 -6.41
N GLY A 65 11.49 -14.52 -5.30
CA GLY A 65 12.79 -15.19 -5.19
C GLY A 65 13.97 -14.24 -5.36
N LEU A 66 13.89 -13.05 -4.74
CA LEU A 66 14.93 -12.01 -4.77
C LEU A 66 15.94 -12.14 -3.63
#